data_AF-A0A6L3B5U6-F1
#
_entry.id   AF-A0A6L3B5U6-F1
#
_cell.length_a   1.000
_cell.length_b   1.000
_cell.length_c   1.000
_cell.angle_alpha   90.00
_cell.angle_beta   90.00
_cell.angle_gamma   90.00
#
_symmetry.space_group_name_H-M   'P 1'
#
loop_
_entity.id
_entity.type
_entity.pdbx_description
1 polymer ?
#
loop_
_entity_poly.entity_id
_entity_poly.type
_entity_poly.pdbx_seq_one_letter_code
_entity_poly.pdbx_strand_id
1 'polypeptide(L)'
;MGFASDWKSAKTTFETATGKKKPSAKFMGVFHKSGLEDVTKALDTALGKSDAKALEKALLDYVKSATAYQTTLEKSAKAEGVATIAAELKKLGQSLDDIGRRAGVAVNERIAEMREDAEAEKAKEVEEQGKAARAIADKAAVQIDGLLKTTNADVKLLDQAAANADLALRNVLEAQGAGNAKEAKAQAAAVQTAAKAVDTQAKKIAATATQAAKLFSQAKAAVAKMKLDPKQYGGRDPAQGAFDRADGIVMKLDQMKDEAAEAATEAAGIVKEAAQALKGALDLRATYLASCRKLAKRAQDADSFYDTVARDVGGQADRAQQEQMVADEAEDDKRAASIKTATFYVTQVRQQAAQAKKEILAAANEITGTRKSFPSMVSDKDPDFGPLLAAAKVSLDGLKESRAALTKAETKIDKVETALKKLG
;
A
#
# COMPACT_ATOMS: atom_id res chain seq x y z
N MET A 1 -5.12 -38.35 36.51
CA MET A 1 -5.91 -38.50 37.75
C MET A 1 -7.24 -37.82 37.50
N GLY A 2 -8.37 -38.50 37.75
CA GLY A 2 -9.72 -37.99 37.48
C GLY A 2 -10.58 -38.02 38.73
N PHE A 3 -11.63 -37.20 38.75
CA PHE A 3 -12.52 -37.03 39.91
C PHE A 3 -13.27 -38.31 40.28
N ALA A 4 -13.49 -39.22 39.32
CA ALA A 4 -14.05 -40.53 39.63
C ALA A 4 -13.12 -41.37 40.53
N SER A 5 -11.80 -41.23 40.34
CA SER A 5 -10.79 -41.88 41.18
C SER A 5 -10.76 -41.25 42.58
N ASP A 6 -10.89 -39.93 42.66
CA ASP A 6 -10.86 -39.21 43.94
C ASP A 6 -12.09 -39.54 44.80
N TRP A 7 -13.26 -39.63 44.18
CA TRP A 7 -14.48 -40.12 44.83
C TRP A 7 -14.29 -41.56 45.35
N LYS A 8 -13.76 -42.47 44.52
CA LYS A 8 -13.52 -43.86 44.92
C LYS A 8 -12.60 -43.93 46.15
N SER A 9 -11.55 -43.12 46.17
CA SER A 9 -10.63 -43.02 47.31
C SER A 9 -11.31 -42.50 48.59
N ALA A 10 -12.10 -41.42 48.47
CA ALA A 10 -12.86 -40.86 49.59
C ALA A 10 -13.88 -41.87 50.15
N LYS A 11 -14.59 -42.59 49.26
CA LYS A 11 -15.53 -43.65 49.62
C LYS A 11 -14.85 -44.78 50.39
N THR A 12 -13.74 -45.32 49.89
CA THR A 12 -12.99 -46.40 50.55
C THR A 12 -12.41 -45.96 51.90
N THR A 13 -11.93 -44.71 51.99
CA THR A 13 -11.42 -44.14 53.25
C THR A 13 -12.52 -44.08 54.30
N PHE A 14 -13.72 -43.64 53.92
CA PHE A 14 -14.87 -43.59 54.80
C PHE A 14 -15.33 -44.98 55.24
N GLU A 15 -15.44 -45.94 54.32
CA GLU A 15 -15.81 -47.34 54.62
C GLU A 15 -14.84 -47.97 55.64
N THR A 16 -13.53 -47.76 55.44
CA THR A 16 -12.49 -48.31 56.32
C THR A 16 -12.54 -47.67 57.71
N ALA A 17 -12.73 -46.35 57.79
CA ALA A 17 -12.77 -45.63 59.06
C ALA A 17 -14.05 -45.91 59.86
N THR A 18 -15.19 -46.09 59.19
CA THR A 18 -16.48 -46.35 59.83
C THR A 18 -16.71 -47.83 60.13
N GLY A 19 -16.13 -48.77 59.37
CA GLY A 19 -16.20 -50.21 59.67
C GLY A 19 -15.70 -50.57 61.07
N LYS A 20 -14.72 -49.80 61.60
CA LYS A 20 -14.22 -49.92 62.99
C LYS A 20 -15.22 -49.44 64.04
N LYS A 21 -16.23 -48.67 63.64
CA LYS A 21 -17.24 -48.02 64.51
C LYS A 21 -18.62 -48.68 64.47
N LYS A 22 -18.77 -49.77 63.69
CA LYS A 22 -19.98 -50.60 63.56
C LYS A 22 -21.28 -49.78 63.34
N PRO A 23 -21.40 -48.96 62.28
CA PRO A 23 -22.65 -48.30 61.91
C PRO A 23 -23.75 -49.33 61.59
N SER A 24 -25.01 -48.90 61.65
CA SER A 24 -26.12 -49.78 61.32
C SER A 24 -26.11 -50.19 59.83
N ALA A 25 -26.69 -51.36 59.53
CA ALA A 25 -26.88 -51.82 58.16
C ALA A 25 -27.75 -50.85 57.33
N LYS A 26 -28.66 -50.13 57.98
CA LYS A 26 -29.55 -49.16 57.33
C LYS A 26 -28.78 -47.92 56.86
N PHE A 27 -27.92 -47.36 57.71
CA PHE A 27 -27.02 -46.27 57.33
C PHE A 27 -26.06 -46.66 56.22
N MET A 28 -25.42 -47.85 56.32
CA MET A 28 -24.52 -48.34 55.27
C MET A 28 -25.24 -48.56 53.93
N GLY A 29 -26.50 -48.98 53.97
CA GLY A 29 -27.35 -49.07 52.79
C GLY A 29 -27.61 -47.73 52.10
N VAL A 30 -27.77 -46.64 52.87
CA VAL A 30 -27.88 -45.28 52.34
C VAL A 30 -26.53 -44.81 51.77
N PHE A 31 -25.44 -45.07 52.48
CA PHE A 31 -24.10 -44.69 52.06
C PHE A 31 -23.69 -45.30 50.72
N HIS A 32 -23.98 -46.59 50.48
CA HIS A 32 -23.64 -47.23 49.20
C HIS A 32 -24.42 -46.66 47.99
N LYS A 33 -25.58 -46.03 48.21
CA LYS A 33 -26.45 -45.48 47.16
C LYS A 33 -26.13 -44.01 46.82
N SER A 34 -24.87 -43.71 46.53
CA SER A 34 -24.41 -42.32 46.36
C SER A 34 -24.76 -41.67 45.02
N GLY A 35 -24.76 -42.41 43.92
CA GLY A 35 -24.86 -41.85 42.55
C GLY A 35 -23.65 -40.98 42.13
N LEU A 36 -22.65 -40.81 42.99
CA LEU A 36 -21.52 -39.90 42.77
C LEU A 36 -20.51 -40.41 41.74
N GLU A 37 -20.46 -41.72 41.51
CA GLU A 37 -19.56 -42.33 40.52
C GLU A 37 -19.91 -41.92 39.09
N ASP A 38 -21.20 -41.81 38.76
CA ASP A 38 -21.63 -41.46 37.40
C ASP A 38 -21.39 -39.98 37.10
N VAL A 39 -21.67 -39.08 38.06
CA VAL A 39 -21.45 -37.64 37.88
C VAL A 39 -19.97 -37.27 37.86
N THR A 40 -19.12 -37.97 38.62
CA THR A 40 -17.66 -37.74 38.57
C THR A 40 -17.05 -38.27 37.27
N LYS A 41 -17.53 -39.39 36.72
CA LYS A 41 -17.16 -39.86 35.36
C LYS A 41 -17.63 -38.91 34.26
N ALA A 42 -18.85 -38.37 34.40
CA ALA A 42 -19.38 -37.38 33.46
C ALA A 42 -18.53 -36.11 33.45
N LEU A 43 -18.05 -35.68 34.62
CA LEU A 43 -17.14 -34.56 34.77
C LEU A 43 -15.77 -34.83 34.14
N ASP A 44 -15.16 -35.98 34.42
CA ASP A 44 -13.90 -36.40 33.77
C ASP A 44 -14.03 -36.45 32.24
N THR A 45 -15.17 -36.94 31.74
CA THR A 45 -15.48 -37.00 30.31
C THR A 45 -15.67 -35.60 29.70
N ALA A 46 -16.33 -34.69 30.43
CA ALA A 46 -16.54 -33.33 29.97
C ALA A 46 -15.22 -32.56 29.85
N LEU A 47 -14.29 -32.76 30.79
CA LEU A 47 -12.93 -32.19 30.73
C LEU A 47 -12.11 -32.63 29.51
N GLY A 48 -12.39 -33.82 28.98
CA GLY A 48 -11.77 -34.30 27.74
C GLY A 48 -12.39 -33.74 26.45
N LYS A 49 -13.42 -32.89 26.54
CA LYS A 49 -14.16 -32.35 25.38
C LYS A 49 -14.03 -30.83 25.30
N SER A 50 -14.08 -30.29 24.08
CA SER A 50 -14.12 -28.85 23.84
C SER A 50 -15.56 -28.33 23.81
N ASP A 51 -16.30 -28.50 24.91
CA ASP A 51 -17.70 -28.03 25.04
C ASP A 51 -17.93 -27.37 26.41
N ALA A 52 -17.92 -26.03 26.42
CA ALA A 52 -18.09 -25.21 27.61
C ALA A 52 -19.44 -25.45 28.32
N LYS A 53 -20.52 -25.66 27.56
CA LYS A 53 -21.85 -25.92 28.15
C LYS A 53 -21.89 -27.29 28.80
N ALA A 54 -21.25 -28.29 28.19
CA ALA A 54 -21.13 -29.62 28.79
C ALA A 54 -20.30 -29.61 30.08
N LEU A 55 -19.23 -28.81 30.13
CA LEU A 55 -18.39 -28.63 31.32
C LEU A 55 -19.16 -27.99 32.49
N GLU A 56 -19.83 -26.86 32.24
CA GLU A 56 -20.64 -26.16 33.25
C GLU A 56 -21.76 -27.06 33.78
N LYS A 57 -22.43 -27.80 32.87
CA LYS A 57 -23.48 -28.75 33.24
C LYS A 57 -22.94 -29.89 34.10
N ALA A 58 -21.80 -30.49 33.74
CA ALA A 58 -21.22 -31.59 34.49
C ALA A 58 -20.79 -31.17 35.91
N LEU A 59 -20.24 -29.96 36.07
CA LEU A 59 -19.91 -29.39 37.39
C LEU A 59 -21.15 -29.16 38.23
N LEU A 60 -22.20 -28.59 37.63
CA LEU A 60 -23.47 -28.34 38.31
C LEU A 60 -24.14 -29.65 38.76
N ASP A 61 -24.12 -30.67 37.90
CA ASP A 61 -24.66 -31.99 38.19
C ASP A 61 -23.88 -32.65 39.35
N TYR A 62 -22.54 -32.49 39.39
CA TYR A 62 -21.72 -32.93 40.53
C TYR A 62 -22.09 -32.21 41.83
N VAL A 63 -22.12 -30.87 41.85
CA VAL A 63 -22.40 -30.08 43.06
C VAL A 63 -23.77 -30.41 43.64
N LYS A 64 -24.79 -30.54 42.79
CA LYS A 64 -26.14 -30.95 43.20
C LYS A 64 -26.13 -32.34 43.82
N SER A 65 -25.45 -33.28 43.18
CA SER A 65 -25.41 -34.68 43.63
C SER A 65 -24.63 -34.85 44.93
N ALA A 66 -23.50 -34.16 45.09
CA ALA A 66 -22.69 -34.15 46.30
C ALA A 66 -23.46 -33.54 47.49
N THR A 67 -24.14 -32.41 47.28
CA THR A 67 -24.95 -31.74 48.32
C THR A 67 -26.13 -32.61 48.75
N ALA A 68 -26.84 -33.21 47.79
CA ALA A 68 -27.97 -34.09 48.06
C ALA A 68 -27.52 -35.36 48.81
N TYR A 69 -26.38 -35.94 48.41
CA TYR A 69 -25.80 -37.11 49.05
C TYR A 69 -25.38 -36.83 50.50
N GLN A 70 -24.63 -35.75 50.75
CA GLN A 70 -24.22 -35.37 52.10
C GLN A 70 -25.45 -35.11 53.01
N THR A 71 -26.44 -34.35 52.52
CA THR A 71 -27.67 -34.08 53.27
C THR A 71 -28.41 -35.37 53.63
N THR A 72 -28.46 -36.33 52.71
CA THR A 72 -29.12 -37.63 52.93
C THR A 72 -28.38 -38.45 53.98
N LEU A 73 -27.06 -38.47 53.93
CA LEU A 73 -26.22 -39.15 54.91
C LEU A 73 -26.36 -38.55 56.32
N GLU A 74 -26.34 -37.23 56.45
CA GLU A 74 -26.50 -36.53 57.72
C GLU A 74 -27.87 -36.78 58.35
N LYS A 75 -28.94 -36.79 57.54
CA LYS A 75 -30.29 -37.15 57.99
C LYS A 75 -30.36 -38.59 58.49
N SER A 76 -29.76 -39.53 57.75
CA SER A 76 -29.74 -40.94 58.15
C SER A 76 -28.96 -41.14 59.45
N ALA A 77 -27.82 -40.47 59.62
CA ALA A 77 -27.01 -40.56 60.84
C ALA A 77 -27.72 -39.98 62.06
N LYS A 78 -28.45 -38.86 61.91
CA LYS A 78 -29.26 -38.25 62.98
C LYS A 78 -30.43 -39.14 63.39
N ALA A 79 -31.16 -39.71 62.42
CA ALA A 79 -32.30 -40.59 62.69
C ALA A 79 -31.91 -41.87 63.43
N GLU A 80 -30.66 -42.31 63.30
CA GLU A 80 -30.16 -43.53 63.92
C GLU A 80 -29.32 -43.27 65.19
N GLY A 81 -29.16 -42.01 65.61
CA GLY A 81 -28.43 -41.67 66.84
C GLY A 81 -26.93 -41.98 66.81
N VAL A 82 -26.32 -42.09 65.63
CA VAL A 82 -24.93 -42.58 65.48
C VAL A 82 -23.90 -41.47 65.73
N ALA A 83 -23.77 -41.04 66.98
CA ALA A 83 -22.79 -40.01 67.37
C ALA A 83 -21.32 -40.40 67.07
N THR A 84 -21.03 -41.70 67.01
CA THR A 84 -19.68 -42.24 66.80
C THR A 84 -19.11 -42.00 65.39
N ILE A 85 -19.96 -41.79 64.37
CA ILE A 85 -19.53 -41.60 62.97
C ILE A 85 -19.50 -40.13 62.51
N ALA A 86 -19.96 -39.19 63.35
CA ALA A 86 -20.07 -37.77 63.00
C ALA A 86 -18.75 -37.16 62.49
N ALA A 87 -17.63 -37.52 63.11
CA ALA A 87 -16.31 -37.06 62.70
C ALA A 87 -15.90 -37.58 61.30
N GLU A 88 -16.28 -38.80 60.93
CA GLU A 88 -15.98 -39.34 59.60
C GLU A 88 -16.91 -38.75 58.53
N LEU A 89 -18.17 -38.46 58.88
CA LEU A 89 -19.11 -37.76 57.99
C LEU A 89 -18.60 -36.35 57.65
N LYS A 90 -18.07 -35.64 58.64
CA LYS A 90 -17.43 -34.33 58.41
C LYS A 90 -16.25 -34.45 57.43
N LYS A 91 -15.40 -35.47 57.58
CA LYS A 91 -14.27 -35.70 56.66
C LYS A 91 -14.74 -36.06 55.25
N LEU A 92 -15.79 -36.88 55.11
CA LEU A 92 -16.36 -37.20 53.81
C LEU A 92 -16.93 -35.95 53.12
N GLY A 93 -17.66 -35.10 53.86
CA GLY A 93 -18.12 -33.80 53.37
C GLY A 93 -16.96 -32.93 52.89
N GLN A 94 -15.88 -32.84 53.68
CA GLN A 94 -14.66 -32.12 53.27
C GLN A 94 -14.04 -32.69 51.98
N SER A 95 -14.03 -34.02 51.81
CA SER A 95 -13.56 -34.64 50.56
C SER A 95 -14.46 -34.31 49.36
N LEU A 96 -15.78 -34.29 49.56
CA LEU A 96 -16.74 -33.92 48.51
C LEU A 96 -16.59 -32.44 48.09
N ASP A 97 -16.42 -31.56 49.08
CA ASP A 97 -16.15 -30.14 48.87
C ASP A 97 -14.81 -29.93 48.14
N ASP A 98 -13.76 -30.66 48.52
CA ASP A 98 -12.45 -30.56 47.86
C ASP A 98 -12.49 -31.03 46.40
N ILE A 99 -13.16 -32.16 46.12
CA ILE A 99 -13.40 -32.61 44.75
C ILE A 99 -14.18 -31.55 43.97
N GLY A 100 -15.24 -30.97 44.54
CA GLY A 100 -16.03 -29.92 43.89
C GLY A 100 -15.23 -28.64 43.61
N ARG A 101 -14.37 -28.24 44.55
CA ARG A 101 -13.48 -27.09 44.40
C ARG A 101 -12.46 -27.33 43.30
N ARG A 102 -11.78 -28.48 43.29
CA ARG A 102 -10.80 -28.84 42.25
C ARG A 102 -11.46 -28.97 40.88
N ALA A 103 -12.67 -29.53 40.82
CA ALA A 103 -13.51 -29.58 39.63
C ALA A 103 -13.85 -28.18 39.10
N GLY A 104 -14.26 -27.26 39.98
CA GLY A 104 -14.56 -25.88 39.61
C GLY A 104 -13.36 -25.14 39.02
N VAL A 105 -12.17 -25.32 39.62
CA VAL A 105 -10.92 -24.74 39.08
C VAL A 105 -10.61 -25.33 37.70
N ALA A 106 -10.59 -26.65 37.56
CA ALA A 106 -10.28 -27.32 36.29
C ALA A 106 -11.25 -26.95 35.16
N VAL A 107 -12.55 -26.83 35.47
CA VAL A 107 -13.56 -26.38 34.49
C VAL A 107 -13.33 -24.94 34.07
N ASN A 108 -13.05 -24.04 35.00
CA ASN A 108 -12.79 -22.63 34.70
C ASN A 108 -11.52 -22.45 33.87
N GLU A 109 -10.44 -23.14 34.24
CA GLU A 109 -9.18 -23.16 33.47
C GLU A 109 -9.42 -23.66 32.05
N ARG A 110 -10.14 -24.78 31.89
CA ARG A 110 -10.44 -25.33 30.57
C ARG A 110 -11.28 -24.39 29.71
N ILE A 111 -12.27 -23.72 30.30
CA ILE A 111 -13.09 -22.73 29.59
C ILE A 111 -12.25 -21.50 29.20
N ALA A 112 -11.31 -21.08 30.05
CA ALA A 112 -10.40 -19.98 29.74
C ALA A 112 -9.46 -20.34 28.57
N GLU A 113 -8.84 -21.52 28.60
CA GLU A 113 -8.03 -22.05 27.49
C GLU A 113 -8.83 -22.08 26.18
N MET A 114 -10.07 -22.59 26.20
CA MET A 114 -10.93 -22.63 25.02
C MET A 114 -11.24 -21.23 24.45
N ARG A 115 -11.32 -20.21 25.31
CA ARG A 115 -11.53 -18.82 24.87
C ARG A 115 -10.27 -18.25 24.24
N GLU A 116 -9.12 -18.49 24.86
CA GLU A 116 -7.82 -18.06 24.33
C GLU A 116 -7.54 -18.71 22.96
N ASP A 117 -7.76 -20.02 22.82
CA ASP A 117 -7.63 -20.72 21.53
C ASP A 117 -8.57 -20.13 20.46
N ALA A 118 -9.82 -19.83 20.83
CA ALA A 118 -10.79 -19.23 19.92
C ALA A 118 -10.43 -17.79 19.52
N GLU A 119 -9.84 -17.01 20.43
CA GLU A 119 -9.32 -15.68 20.13
C GLU A 119 -8.08 -15.74 19.23
N ALA A 120 -7.18 -16.69 19.48
CA ALA A 120 -5.98 -16.92 18.67
C ALA A 120 -6.34 -17.36 17.24
N GLU A 121 -7.29 -18.26 17.07
CA GLU A 121 -7.76 -18.68 15.74
C GLU A 121 -8.43 -17.52 14.99
N LYS A 122 -9.27 -16.73 15.66
CA LYS A 122 -9.82 -15.50 15.05
C LYS A 122 -8.74 -14.51 14.65
N ALA A 123 -7.70 -14.34 15.46
CA ALA A 123 -6.58 -13.46 15.14
C ALA A 123 -5.82 -13.93 13.88
N LYS A 124 -5.61 -15.25 13.73
CA LYS A 124 -5.02 -15.82 12.51
C LYS A 124 -5.90 -15.60 11.28
N GLU A 125 -7.21 -15.81 11.39
CA GLU A 125 -8.14 -15.57 10.27
C GLU A 125 -8.12 -14.10 9.82
N VAL A 126 -8.11 -13.16 10.77
CA VAL A 126 -7.97 -11.73 10.51
C VAL A 126 -6.62 -11.44 9.82
N GLU A 127 -5.52 -12.00 10.31
CA GLU A 127 -4.20 -11.78 9.71
C GLU A 127 -4.15 -12.27 8.24
N GLU A 128 -4.68 -13.46 7.97
CA GLU A 128 -4.75 -14.03 6.61
C GLU A 128 -5.65 -13.20 5.68
N GLN A 129 -6.79 -12.71 6.17
CA GLN A 129 -7.64 -11.79 5.40
C GLN A 129 -6.91 -10.48 5.08
N GLY A 130 -6.18 -9.91 6.04
CA GLY A 130 -5.37 -8.71 5.84
C GLY A 130 -4.26 -8.92 4.80
N LYS A 131 -3.56 -10.07 4.85
CA LYS A 131 -2.54 -10.46 3.84
C LYS A 131 -3.15 -10.59 2.45
N ALA A 132 -4.29 -11.26 2.32
CA ALA A 132 -4.96 -11.45 1.04
C ALA A 132 -5.42 -10.11 0.43
N ALA A 133 -5.97 -9.20 1.25
CA ALA A 133 -6.37 -7.87 0.81
C ALA A 133 -5.17 -7.06 0.29
N ARG A 134 -4.07 -7.07 1.05
CA ARG A 134 -2.83 -6.41 0.65
C ARG A 134 -2.26 -6.99 -0.64
N ALA A 135 -2.27 -8.31 -0.80
CA ALA A 135 -1.78 -8.97 -2.01
C ALA A 135 -2.57 -8.56 -3.26
N ILE A 136 -3.90 -8.42 -3.15
CA ILE A 136 -4.74 -7.92 -4.25
C ILE A 136 -4.34 -6.49 -4.63
N ALA A 137 -4.19 -5.61 -3.64
CA ALA A 137 -3.84 -4.20 -3.87
C ALA A 137 -2.41 -4.04 -4.42
N ASP A 138 -1.43 -4.75 -3.88
CA ASP A 138 -0.04 -4.72 -4.35
C ASP A 138 0.06 -5.24 -5.79
N LYS A 139 -0.66 -6.31 -6.13
CA LYS A 139 -0.71 -6.83 -7.52
C LYS A 139 -1.25 -5.78 -8.50
N ALA A 140 -2.33 -5.09 -8.14
CA ALA A 140 -2.89 -4.03 -8.96
C ALA A 140 -1.92 -2.84 -9.11
N ALA A 141 -1.29 -2.42 -8.01
CA ALA A 141 -0.31 -1.34 -8.02
C ALA A 141 0.88 -1.63 -8.94
N VAL A 142 1.42 -2.86 -8.90
CA VAL A 142 2.53 -3.28 -9.79
C VAL A 142 2.11 -3.26 -11.26
N GLN A 143 0.90 -3.74 -11.58
CA GLN A 143 0.40 -3.70 -12.95
C GLN A 143 0.23 -2.27 -13.46
N ILE A 144 -0.32 -1.38 -12.63
CA ILE A 144 -0.52 0.04 -12.95
C ILE A 144 0.82 0.76 -13.12
N ASP A 145 1.83 0.47 -12.30
CA ASP A 145 3.20 1.00 -12.48
C ASP A 145 3.83 0.56 -13.80
N GLY A 146 3.61 -0.70 -14.21
CA GLY A 146 4.03 -1.21 -15.52
C GLY A 146 3.37 -0.45 -16.68
N LEU A 147 2.10 -0.08 -16.54
CA LEU A 147 1.40 0.75 -17.53
C LEU A 147 2.02 2.14 -17.62
N LEU A 148 2.31 2.80 -16.49
CA LEU A 148 2.98 4.11 -16.46
C LEU A 148 4.32 4.11 -17.19
N LYS A 149 5.15 3.09 -16.99
CA LYS A 149 6.44 2.96 -17.69
C LYS A 149 6.26 2.89 -19.20
N THR A 150 5.25 2.14 -19.66
CA THR A 150 4.92 2.03 -21.09
C THR A 150 4.42 3.37 -21.63
N THR A 151 3.51 4.03 -20.90
CA THR A 151 2.97 5.35 -21.27
C THR A 151 4.07 6.42 -21.38
N ASN A 152 5.08 6.41 -20.51
CA ASN A 152 6.20 7.35 -20.61
C ASN A 152 7.03 7.18 -21.89
N ALA A 153 7.14 5.95 -22.41
CA ALA A 153 7.80 5.72 -23.70
C ALA A 153 6.93 6.19 -24.86
N ASP A 154 5.64 5.94 -24.75
CA ASP A 154 4.60 6.36 -25.69
C ASP A 154 4.52 7.90 -25.82
N VAL A 155 4.59 8.64 -24.71
CA VAL A 155 4.63 10.12 -24.71
C VAL A 155 5.83 10.65 -25.49
N LYS A 156 7.03 10.05 -25.34
CA LYS A 156 8.20 10.48 -26.10
C LYS A 156 8.04 10.33 -27.61
N LEU A 157 7.37 9.27 -28.05
CA LEU A 157 7.06 9.07 -29.46
C LEU A 157 6.00 10.07 -29.96
N LEU A 158 5.04 10.43 -29.10
CA LEU A 158 4.06 11.46 -29.38
C LEU A 158 4.74 12.83 -29.57
N ASP A 159 5.60 13.23 -28.64
CA ASP A 159 6.35 14.49 -28.70
C ASP A 159 7.20 14.57 -29.97
N GLN A 160 7.89 13.47 -30.30
CA GLN A 160 8.69 13.39 -31.53
C GLN A 160 7.82 13.52 -32.79
N ALA A 161 6.65 12.88 -32.82
CA ALA A 161 5.73 12.98 -33.93
C ALA A 161 5.15 14.41 -34.07
N ALA A 162 4.85 15.08 -32.95
CA ALA A 162 4.37 16.46 -32.94
C ALA A 162 5.44 17.42 -33.50
N ALA A 163 6.69 17.30 -33.02
CA ALA A 163 7.82 18.08 -33.53
C ALA A 163 8.04 17.86 -35.04
N ASN A 164 7.89 16.62 -35.53
CA ASN A 164 7.98 16.32 -36.95
C ASN A 164 6.85 16.96 -37.77
N ALA A 165 5.63 17.05 -37.22
CA ALA A 165 4.51 17.71 -37.87
C ALA A 165 4.76 19.22 -38.02
N ASP A 166 5.26 19.86 -36.95
CA ASP A 166 5.65 21.28 -36.97
C ASP A 166 6.79 21.55 -37.96
N LEU A 167 7.83 20.72 -37.97
CA LEU A 167 8.95 20.86 -38.91
C LEU A 167 8.48 20.71 -40.35
N ALA A 168 7.65 19.70 -40.63
CA ALA A 168 7.11 19.49 -41.97
C ALA A 168 6.23 20.67 -42.40
N LEU A 169 5.43 21.28 -41.51
CA LEU A 169 4.66 22.48 -41.83
C LEU A 169 5.58 23.64 -42.22
N ARG A 170 6.66 23.88 -41.48
CA ARG A 170 7.64 24.92 -41.85
C ARG A 170 8.23 24.68 -43.24
N ASN A 171 8.57 23.45 -43.55
CA ASN A 171 9.09 23.10 -44.88
C ASN A 171 8.02 23.29 -45.98
N VAL A 172 6.72 23.09 -45.69
CA VAL A 172 5.63 23.45 -46.61
C VAL A 172 5.66 24.96 -46.90
N LEU A 173 5.76 25.78 -45.86
CA LEU A 173 5.75 27.23 -45.96
C LEU A 173 6.97 27.76 -46.72
N GLU A 174 8.15 27.23 -46.44
CA GLU A 174 9.38 27.60 -47.14
C GLU A 174 9.33 27.23 -48.62
N ALA A 175 8.91 26.00 -48.93
CA ALA A 175 8.76 25.56 -50.32
C ALA A 175 7.70 26.37 -51.08
N GLN A 176 6.60 26.75 -50.43
CA GLN A 176 5.61 27.67 -51.01
C GLN A 176 6.20 29.06 -51.27
N GLY A 177 6.93 29.63 -50.30
CA GLY A 177 7.60 30.92 -50.46
C GLY A 177 8.64 30.94 -51.58
N ALA A 178 9.31 29.80 -51.82
CA ALA A 178 10.26 29.61 -52.91
C ALA A 178 9.59 29.30 -54.27
N GLY A 179 8.26 29.18 -54.33
CA GLY A 179 7.54 28.78 -55.54
C GLY A 179 7.70 27.30 -55.93
N ASN A 180 8.24 26.45 -55.03
CA ASN A 180 8.45 25.03 -55.27
C ASN A 180 7.22 24.19 -54.87
N ALA A 181 6.20 24.20 -55.73
CA ALA A 181 4.94 23.50 -55.47
C ALA A 181 5.09 21.97 -55.27
N LYS A 182 6.07 21.33 -55.93
CA LYS A 182 6.32 19.89 -55.80
C LYS A 182 6.82 19.53 -54.41
N GLU A 183 7.78 20.30 -53.91
CA GLU A 183 8.33 20.12 -52.57
C GLU A 183 7.30 20.46 -51.49
N ALA A 184 6.55 21.56 -51.64
CA ALA A 184 5.49 21.93 -50.71
C ALA A 184 4.45 20.80 -50.56
N LYS A 185 4.06 20.16 -51.67
CA LYS A 185 3.13 19.03 -51.64
C LYS A 185 3.71 17.79 -50.94
N ALA A 186 5.00 17.52 -51.14
CA ALA A 186 5.68 16.42 -50.44
C ALA A 186 5.74 16.66 -48.93
N GLN A 187 6.07 17.88 -48.51
CA GLN A 187 6.12 18.26 -47.09
C GLN A 187 4.73 18.23 -46.44
N ALA A 188 3.66 18.62 -47.16
CA ALA A 188 2.30 18.52 -46.64
C ALA A 188 1.86 17.06 -46.41
N ALA A 189 2.33 16.12 -47.26
CA ALA A 189 2.13 14.70 -47.01
C ALA A 189 2.91 14.20 -45.78
N ALA A 190 4.10 14.77 -45.52
CA ALA A 190 4.86 14.49 -44.30
C ALA A 190 4.14 15.02 -43.05
N VAL A 191 3.55 16.23 -43.09
CA VAL A 191 2.68 16.76 -42.02
C VAL A 191 1.55 15.77 -41.72
N GLN A 192 0.86 15.28 -42.75
CA GLN A 192 -0.26 14.37 -42.56
C GLN A 192 0.17 13.01 -41.97
N THR A 193 1.35 12.51 -42.35
CA THR A 193 1.93 11.29 -41.77
C THR A 193 2.28 11.49 -40.30
N ALA A 194 2.93 12.61 -39.95
CA ALA A 194 3.30 12.93 -38.58
C ALA A 194 2.06 13.13 -37.68
N ALA A 195 1.05 13.87 -38.15
CA ALA A 195 -0.19 14.06 -37.40
C ALA A 195 -0.96 12.76 -37.14
N LYS A 196 -0.95 11.81 -38.11
CA LYS A 196 -1.49 10.47 -37.89
C LYS A 196 -0.74 9.68 -36.82
N ALA A 197 0.58 9.85 -36.75
CA ALA A 197 1.39 9.23 -35.71
C ALA A 197 1.06 9.82 -34.32
N VAL A 198 0.87 11.14 -34.20
CA VAL A 198 0.40 11.80 -32.97
C VAL A 198 -0.95 11.23 -32.54
N ASP A 199 -1.96 11.20 -33.42
CA ASP A 199 -3.30 10.67 -33.10
C ASP A 199 -3.25 9.19 -32.69
N THR A 200 -2.46 8.37 -33.40
CA THR A 200 -2.27 6.95 -33.05
C THR A 200 -1.70 6.81 -31.64
N GLN A 201 -0.72 7.64 -31.30
CA GLN A 201 -0.04 7.56 -30.02
C GLN A 201 -0.90 8.09 -28.88
N ALA A 202 -1.66 9.17 -29.10
CA ALA A 202 -2.63 9.69 -28.15
C ALA A 202 -3.71 8.65 -27.81
N LYS A 203 -4.21 7.90 -28.80
CA LYS A 203 -5.16 6.81 -28.59
C LYS A 203 -4.61 5.67 -27.74
N LYS A 204 -3.33 5.32 -27.90
CA LYS A 204 -2.67 4.31 -27.05
C LYS A 204 -2.56 4.76 -25.59
N ILE A 205 -2.18 6.02 -25.38
CA ILE A 205 -2.11 6.63 -24.04
C ILE A 205 -3.49 6.61 -23.39
N ALA A 206 -4.53 7.01 -24.11
CA ALA A 206 -5.91 6.99 -23.62
C ALA A 206 -6.43 5.60 -23.27
N ALA A 207 -6.11 4.60 -24.09
CA ALA A 207 -6.44 3.20 -23.80
C ALA A 207 -5.74 2.71 -22.52
N THR A 208 -4.49 3.10 -22.32
CA THR A 208 -3.69 2.75 -21.14
C THR A 208 -4.25 3.37 -19.86
N ALA A 209 -4.60 4.65 -19.90
CA ALA A 209 -5.24 5.34 -18.77
C ALA A 209 -6.57 4.67 -18.38
N THR A 210 -7.40 4.32 -19.37
CA THR A 210 -8.66 3.59 -19.16
C THR A 210 -8.42 2.22 -18.54
N GLN A 211 -7.40 1.49 -19.00
CA GLN A 211 -7.03 0.19 -18.44
C GLN A 211 -6.56 0.30 -16.98
N ALA A 212 -5.76 1.31 -16.64
CA ALA A 212 -5.30 1.54 -15.27
C ALA A 212 -6.47 1.84 -14.32
N ALA A 213 -7.38 2.72 -14.72
CA ALA A 213 -8.60 3.02 -13.93
C ALA A 213 -9.48 1.78 -13.72
N LYS A 214 -9.58 0.92 -14.74
CA LYS A 214 -10.31 -0.35 -14.64
C LYS A 214 -9.65 -1.32 -13.67
N LEU A 215 -8.33 -1.51 -13.74
CA LEU A 215 -7.60 -2.38 -12.81
C LEU A 215 -7.74 -1.90 -11.36
N PHE A 216 -7.63 -0.59 -11.16
CA PHE A 216 -7.75 0.02 -9.84
C PHE A 216 -9.15 -0.16 -9.23
N SER A 217 -10.20 0.12 -10.00
CA SER A 217 -11.60 -0.06 -9.55
C SER A 217 -11.93 -1.53 -9.27
N GLN A 218 -11.43 -2.47 -10.09
CA GLN A 218 -11.59 -3.90 -9.85
C GLN A 218 -10.91 -4.36 -8.55
N ALA A 219 -9.70 -3.86 -8.27
CA ALA A 219 -8.98 -4.18 -7.05
C ALA A 219 -9.68 -3.63 -5.80
N LYS A 220 -10.14 -2.37 -5.84
CA LYS A 220 -10.97 -1.77 -4.77
C LYS A 220 -12.23 -2.59 -4.52
N ALA A 221 -12.95 -2.98 -5.57
CA ALA A 221 -14.15 -3.80 -5.44
C ALA A 221 -13.87 -5.20 -4.87
N ALA A 222 -12.73 -5.80 -5.22
CA ALA A 222 -12.33 -7.10 -4.68
C ALA A 222 -12.02 -7.03 -3.18
N VAL A 223 -11.26 -6.03 -2.73
CA VAL A 223 -10.97 -5.82 -1.30
C VAL A 223 -12.25 -5.47 -0.52
N ALA A 224 -13.14 -4.63 -1.07
CA ALA A 224 -14.40 -4.27 -0.42
C ALA A 224 -15.30 -5.51 -0.16
N LYS A 225 -15.27 -6.52 -1.04
CA LYS A 225 -16.03 -7.77 -0.85
C LYS A 225 -15.53 -8.62 0.32
N MET A 226 -14.31 -8.39 0.80
CA MET A 226 -13.74 -9.11 1.95
C MET A 226 -14.33 -8.64 3.28
N LYS A 227 -15.06 -7.51 3.32
CA LYS A 227 -15.74 -6.98 4.51
C LYS A 227 -14.83 -6.88 5.74
N LEU A 228 -13.60 -6.43 5.52
CA LEU A 228 -12.61 -6.24 6.58
C LEU A 228 -13.14 -5.22 7.61
N ASP A 229 -13.04 -5.54 8.90
CA ASP A 229 -13.34 -4.58 9.96
C ASP A 229 -12.08 -3.76 10.28
N PRO A 230 -12.05 -2.44 10.04
CA PRO A 230 -10.88 -1.60 10.32
C PRO A 230 -10.41 -1.66 11.78
N LYS A 231 -11.30 -1.96 12.74
CA LYS A 231 -10.93 -2.08 14.16
C LYS A 231 -9.96 -3.25 14.40
N GLN A 232 -10.06 -4.30 13.60
CA GLN A 232 -9.18 -5.47 13.69
C GLN A 232 -7.75 -5.18 13.19
N TYR A 233 -7.55 -4.05 12.51
CA TYR A 233 -6.28 -3.66 11.89
C TYR A 233 -5.76 -2.31 12.42
N GLY A 234 -6.04 -2.00 13.69
CA GLY A 234 -5.56 -0.75 14.32
C GLY A 234 -6.15 0.52 13.70
N GLY A 235 -7.35 0.43 13.12
CA GLY A 235 -8.04 1.54 12.47
C GLY A 235 -7.57 1.86 11.05
N ARG A 236 -6.70 1.03 10.45
CA ARG A 236 -6.19 1.23 9.09
C ARG A 236 -6.63 0.10 8.16
N ASP A 237 -7.00 0.44 6.93
CA ASP A 237 -7.20 -0.56 5.88
C ASP A 237 -5.83 -1.15 5.48
N PRO A 238 -5.63 -2.48 5.57
CA PRO A 238 -4.36 -3.12 5.23
C PRO A 238 -3.94 -2.93 3.76
N ALA A 239 -4.87 -2.58 2.87
CA ALA A 239 -4.62 -2.30 1.45
C ALA A 239 -4.36 -0.81 1.16
N GLN A 240 -4.62 0.10 2.11
CA GLN A 240 -4.64 1.55 1.86
C GLN A 240 -3.37 2.07 1.19
N GLY A 241 -2.19 1.76 1.75
CA GLY A 241 -0.92 2.28 1.22
C GLY A 241 -0.60 1.82 -0.20
N ALA A 242 -1.10 0.64 -0.62
CA ALA A 242 -0.96 0.18 -2.00
C ALA A 242 -1.96 0.89 -2.92
N PHE A 243 -3.19 1.13 -2.44
CA PHE A 243 -4.18 1.89 -3.19
C PHE A 243 -3.80 3.36 -3.36
N ASP A 244 -3.24 4.02 -2.36
CA ASP A 244 -2.79 5.43 -2.48
C ASP A 244 -1.73 5.59 -3.58
N ARG A 245 -0.77 4.65 -3.64
CA ARG A 245 0.24 4.62 -4.71
C ARG A 245 -0.40 4.42 -6.08
N ALA A 246 -1.33 3.47 -6.19
CA ALA A 246 -2.01 3.19 -7.45
C ALA A 246 -2.89 4.37 -7.90
N ASP A 247 -3.58 5.03 -6.97
CA ASP A 247 -4.43 6.21 -7.24
C ASP A 247 -3.63 7.36 -7.82
N GLY A 248 -2.48 7.69 -7.20
CA GLY A 248 -1.58 8.73 -7.71
C GLY A 248 -1.07 8.44 -9.13
N ILE A 249 -0.82 7.17 -9.46
CA ILE A 249 -0.44 6.79 -10.83
C ILE A 249 -1.62 6.89 -11.80
N VAL A 250 -2.82 6.46 -11.39
CA VAL A 250 -4.03 6.58 -12.22
C VAL A 250 -4.32 8.05 -12.55
N MET A 251 -4.23 8.95 -11.56
CA MET A 251 -4.39 10.40 -11.80
C MET A 251 -3.36 10.93 -12.79
N LYS A 252 -2.09 10.52 -12.66
CA LYS A 252 -1.03 10.93 -13.60
C LYS A 252 -1.28 10.43 -15.02
N LEU A 253 -1.74 9.19 -15.17
CA LEU A 253 -2.10 8.63 -16.47
C LEU A 253 -3.30 9.35 -17.10
N ASP A 254 -4.27 9.78 -16.30
CA ASP A 254 -5.42 10.55 -16.77
C ASP A 254 -5.00 11.94 -17.25
N GLN A 255 -4.09 12.61 -16.53
CA GLN A 255 -3.49 13.86 -16.99
C GLN A 255 -2.76 13.68 -18.33
N MET A 256 -1.92 12.66 -18.46
CA MET A 256 -1.19 12.36 -19.70
C MET A 256 -2.14 12.07 -20.88
N LYS A 257 -3.31 11.47 -20.62
CA LYS A 257 -4.35 11.26 -21.63
C LYS A 257 -4.87 12.59 -22.16
N ASP A 258 -5.16 13.54 -21.28
CA ASP A 258 -5.72 14.83 -21.67
C ASP A 258 -4.68 15.67 -22.45
N GLU A 259 -3.43 15.69 -21.98
CA GLU A 259 -2.29 16.33 -22.69
C GLU A 259 -2.08 15.72 -24.09
N ALA A 260 -2.16 14.39 -24.21
CA ALA A 260 -2.02 13.71 -25.49
C ALA A 260 -3.19 14.02 -26.45
N ALA A 261 -4.41 14.20 -25.92
CA ALA A 261 -5.57 14.59 -26.71
C ALA A 261 -5.48 16.04 -27.22
N GLU A 262 -4.92 16.94 -26.41
CA GLU A 262 -4.61 18.31 -26.83
C GLU A 262 -3.59 18.30 -27.97
N ALA A 263 -2.48 17.56 -27.82
CA ALA A 263 -1.47 17.42 -28.87
C ALA A 263 -2.02 16.86 -30.19
N ALA A 264 -2.94 15.88 -30.12
CA ALA A 264 -3.62 15.37 -31.32
C ALA A 264 -4.51 16.42 -31.99
N THR A 265 -5.17 17.26 -31.19
CA THR A 265 -5.98 18.39 -31.68
C THR A 265 -5.10 19.44 -32.35
N GLU A 266 -3.95 19.78 -31.76
CA GLU A 266 -2.98 20.70 -32.36
C GLU A 266 -2.42 20.15 -33.68
N ALA A 267 -2.03 18.88 -33.72
CA ALA A 267 -1.53 18.23 -34.93
C ALA A 267 -2.56 18.22 -36.06
N ALA A 268 -3.85 18.04 -35.74
CA ALA A 268 -4.93 18.19 -36.72
C ALA A 268 -5.08 19.63 -37.22
N GLY A 269 -4.79 20.64 -36.38
CA GLY A 269 -4.69 22.04 -36.75
C GLY A 269 -3.56 22.29 -37.77
N ILE A 270 -2.37 21.75 -37.50
CA ILE A 270 -1.19 21.85 -38.39
C ILE A 270 -1.51 21.29 -39.79
N VAL A 271 -2.26 20.18 -39.89
CA VAL A 271 -2.70 19.63 -41.18
C VAL A 271 -3.58 20.64 -41.95
N LYS A 272 -4.47 21.36 -41.26
CA LYS A 272 -5.31 22.40 -41.88
C LYS A 272 -4.47 23.59 -42.35
N GLU A 273 -3.51 24.02 -41.56
CA GLU A 273 -2.57 25.09 -41.92
C GLU A 273 -1.73 24.72 -43.15
N ALA A 274 -1.19 23.50 -43.20
CA ALA A 274 -0.46 22.99 -44.37
C ALA A 274 -1.34 22.98 -45.63
N ALA A 275 -2.62 22.58 -45.50
CA ALA A 275 -3.56 22.59 -46.61
C ALA A 275 -3.92 24.00 -47.08
N GLN A 276 -3.97 24.98 -46.17
CA GLN A 276 -4.17 26.40 -46.52
C GLN A 276 -2.93 27.01 -47.18
N ALA A 277 -1.73 26.65 -46.71
CA ALA A 277 -0.46 27.06 -47.32
C ALA A 277 -0.38 26.62 -48.78
N LEU A 278 -0.76 25.37 -49.07
CA LEU A 278 -0.80 24.86 -50.46
C LEU A 278 -1.77 25.61 -51.39
N LYS A 279 -2.77 26.29 -50.82
CA LYS A 279 -3.73 27.10 -51.58
C LYS A 279 -3.27 28.56 -51.75
N GLY A 280 -2.09 28.93 -51.25
CA GLY A 280 -1.63 30.31 -51.20
C GLY A 280 -2.49 31.23 -50.32
N ALA A 281 -3.33 30.64 -49.46
CA ALA A 281 -4.31 31.36 -48.64
C ALA A 281 -3.81 31.66 -47.22
N LEU A 282 -2.55 31.35 -46.93
CA LEU A 282 -1.97 31.48 -45.59
C LEU A 282 -1.11 32.74 -45.49
N ASP A 283 -1.35 33.55 -44.46
CA ASP A 283 -0.45 34.63 -44.09
C ASP A 283 0.82 34.02 -43.45
N LEU A 284 1.84 33.86 -44.27
CA LEU A 284 3.15 33.33 -43.88
C LEU A 284 3.72 34.06 -42.66
N ARG A 285 3.62 35.39 -42.60
CA ARG A 285 4.17 36.17 -41.47
C ARG A 285 3.43 35.82 -40.20
N ALA A 286 2.09 35.82 -40.23
CA ALA A 286 1.27 35.46 -39.07
C ALA A 286 1.56 34.04 -38.56
N THR A 287 1.75 33.06 -39.46
CA THR A 287 2.03 31.67 -39.10
C THR A 287 3.41 31.49 -38.45
N TYR A 288 4.45 32.14 -38.98
CA TYR A 288 5.76 32.11 -38.34
C TYR A 288 5.75 32.82 -36.98
N LEU A 289 4.91 33.84 -36.81
CA LEU A 289 4.78 34.58 -35.56
C LEU A 289 4.09 33.72 -34.49
N ALA A 290 3.05 32.97 -34.88
CA ALA A 290 2.46 31.94 -34.03
C ALA A 290 3.46 30.85 -33.64
N SER A 291 4.29 30.39 -34.59
CA SER A 291 5.34 29.40 -34.34
C SER A 291 6.40 29.91 -33.36
N CYS A 292 6.80 31.17 -33.47
CA CYS A 292 7.73 31.81 -32.53
C CYS A 292 7.11 31.95 -31.13
N ARG A 293 5.82 32.27 -31.03
CA ARG A 293 5.10 32.30 -29.73
C ARG A 293 5.07 30.94 -29.06
N LYS A 294 4.77 29.88 -29.82
CA LYS A 294 4.80 28.49 -29.32
C LYS A 294 6.19 28.10 -28.83
N LEU A 295 7.25 28.41 -29.60
CA LEU A 295 8.62 28.15 -29.20
C LEU A 295 8.99 28.89 -27.91
N ALA A 296 8.66 30.18 -27.81
CA ALA A 296 8.95 30.99 -26.63
C ALA A 296 8.24 30.43 -25.39
N LYS A 297 6.95 30.09 -25.51
CA LYS A 297 6.19 29.48 -24.43
C LYS A 297 6.78 28.12 -24.02
N ARG A 298 7.08 27.24 -24.98
CA ARG A 298 7.70 25.94 -24.72
C ARG A 298 9.04 26.06 -23.98
N ALA A 299 9.87 27.03 -24.38
CA ALA A 299 11.13 27.29 -23.71
C ALA A 299 10.90 27.77 -22.27
N GLN A 300 9.96 28.70 -22.06
CA GLN A 300 9.61 29.21 -20.73
C GLN A 300 9.04 28.13 -19.80
N ASP A 301 8.14 27.30 -20.31
CA ASP A 301 7.53 26.20 -19.55
C ASP A 301 8.59 25.17 -19.14
N ALA A 302 9.50 24.81 -20.06
CA ALA A 302 10.61 23.92 -19.76
C ALA A 302 11.56 24.51 -18.71
N ASP A 303 11.95 25.78 -18.86
CA ASP A 303 12.82 26.48 -17.92
C ASP A 303 12.22 26.51 -16.51
N SER A 304 10.98 26.96 -16.37
CA SER A 304 10.25 27.00 -15.09
C SER A 304 10.12 25.62 -14.43
N PHE A 305 9.81 24.58 -15.23
CA PHE A 305 9.70 23.22 -14.73
C PHE A 305 11.04 22.70 -14.20
N TYR A 306 12.12 22.83 -14.98
CA TYR A 306 13.42 22.29 -14.57
C TYR A 306 14.11 23.12 -13.50
N ASP A 307 13.82 24.42 -13.38
CA ASP A 307 14.21 25.24 -12.23
C ASP A 307 13.58 24.71 -10.93
N THR A 308 12.29 24.37 -10.97
CA THR A 308 11.58 23.75 -9.83
C THR A 308 12.20 22.39 -9.47
N VAL A 309 12.42 21.52 -10.45
CA VAL A 309 13.08 20.22 -10.24
C VAL A 309 14.49 20.40 -9.65
N ALA A 310 15.27 21.35 -10.17
CA ALA A 310 16.61 21.62 -9.66
C ALA A 310 16.61 22.11 -8.21
N ARG A 311 15.64 22.95 -7.82
CA ARG A 311 15.46 23.38 -6.41
C ARG A 311 15.09 22.21 -5.51
N ASP A 312 14.14 21.37 -5.91
CA ASP A 312 13.70 20.23 -5.12
C ASP A 312 14.83 19.22 -4.90
N VAL A 313 15.56 18.88 -5.97
CA VAL A 313 16.74 18.00 -5.90
C VAL A 313 17.83 18.63 -5.04
N GLY A 314 18.04 19.94 -5.14
CA GLY A 314 18.95 20.70 -4.27
C GLY A 314 18.56 20.59 -2.79
N GLY A 315 17.27 20.78 -2.47
CA GLY A 315 16.76 20.66 -1.12
C GLY A 315 16.85 19.24 -0.55
N GLN A 316 16.67 18.20 -1.38
CA GLN A 316 16.93 16.82 -0.96
C GLN A 316 18.42 16.57 -0.68
N ALA A 317 19.32 17.13 -1.48
CA ALA A 317 20.76 17.05 -1.24
C ALA A 317 21.15 17.77 0.06
N ASP A 318 20.53 18.90 0.37
CA ASP A 318 20.71 19.61 1.65
C ASP A 318 20.22 18.77 2.84
N ARG A 319 19.06 18.11 2.72
CA ARG A 319 18.55 17.20 3.76
C ARG A 319 19.46 15.99 3.95
N ALA A 320 19.96 15.39 2.88
CA ALA A 320 20.91 14.28 2.98
C ALA A 320 22.18 14.70 3.75
N GLN A 321 22.67 15.92 3.51
CA GLN A 321 23.81 16.48 4.23
C GLN A 321 23.49 16.72 5.71
N GLN A 322 22.32 17.27 6.03
CA GLN A 322 21.88 17.48 7.42
C GLN A 322 21.79 16.16 8.18
N GLU A 323 21.16 15.13 7.60
CA GLU A 323 21.05 13.80 8.23
C GLU A 323 22.42 13.14 8.41
N GLN A 324 23.35 13.35 7.47
CA GLN A 324 24.73 12.89 7.64
C GLN A 324 25.43 13.58 8.80
N MET A 325 25.26 14.90 8.98
CA MET A 325 25.81 15.61 10.14
C MET A 325 25.19 15.12 11.45
N VAL A 326 23.87 14.84 11.48
CA VAL A 326 23.21 14.23 12.64
C VAL A 326 23.79 12.85 12.93
N ALA A 327 24.05 12.04 11.89
CA ALA A 327 24.65 10.72 12.05
C ALA A 327 26.09 10.78 12.62
N ASP A 328 26.88 11.80 12.24
CA ASP A 328 28.22 12.03 12.80
C ASP A 328 28.18 12.26 14.32
N GLU A 329 27.15 12.95 14.83
CA GLU A 329 27.03 13.38 16.24
C GLU A 329 26.20 12.43 17.12
N ALA A 330 25.40 11.55 16.51
CA ALA A 330 24.45 10.70 17.21
C ALA A 330 25.05 9.43 17.85
N GLU A 331 24.39 8.95 18.91
CA GLU A 331 24.56 7.60 19.48
C GLU A 331 23.91 6.52 18.59
N ASP A 332 24.30 5.26 18.78
CA ASP A 332 24.14 4.15 17.82
C ASP A 332 22.73 4.02 17.19
N ASP A 333 21.66 4.03 17.98
CA ASP A 333 20.30 3.85 17.45
C ASP A 333 19.82 5.03 16.58
N LYS A 334 20.17 6.25 16.97
CA LYS A 334 19.84 7.47 16.22
C LYS A 334 20.74 7.62 14.99
N ARG A 335 22.02 7.22 15.11
CA ARG A 335 22.96 7.18 13.98
C ARG A 335 22.45 6.25 12.88
N ALA A 336 22.05 5.03 13.21
CA ALA A 336 21.55 4.07 12.23
C ALA A 336 20.30 4.58 11.48
N ALA A 337 19.38 5.24 12.20
CA ALA A 337 18.19 5.85 11.61
C ALA A 337 18.55 7.00 10.64
N SER A 338 19.45 7.91 11.03
CA SER A 338 19.89 9.02 10.18
C SER A 338 20.71 8.56 8.98
N ILE A 339 21.58 7.55 9.10
CA ILE A 339 22.27 6.94 7.95
C ILE A 339 21.26 6.40 6.94
N LYS A 340 20.23 5.71 7.40
CA LYS A 340 19.18 5.16 6.52
C LYS A 340 18.42 6.27 5.79
N THR A 341 18.05 7.34 6.48
CA THR A 341 17.36 8.50 5.90
C THR A 341 18.25 9.25 4.90
N ALA A 342 19.52 9.49 5.24
CA ALA A 342 20.48 10.12 4.34
C ALA A 342 20.69 9.28 3.08
N THR A 343 20.84 7.95 3.22
CA THR A 343 20.99 7.02 2.09
C THR A 343 19.77 7.02 1.16
N PHE A 344 18.57 7.12 1.72
CA PHE A 344 17.34 7.28 0.94
C PHE A 344 17.39 8.55 0.07
N TYR A 345 17.74 9.70 0.65
CA TYR A 345 17.82 10.95 -0.10
C TYR A 345 18.96 10.95 -1.13
N VAL A 346 20.12 10.35 -0.83
CA VAL A 346 21.20 10.16 -1.81
C VAL A 346 20.70 9.39 -3.03
N THR A 347 19.94 8.31 -2.82
CA THR A 347 19.38 7.51 -3.91
C THR A 347 18.38 8.30 -4.74
N GLN A 348 17.47 9.06 -4.10
CA GLN A 348 16.50 9.90 -4.78
C GLN A 348 17.17 10.98 -5.64
N VAL A 349 18.14 11.71 -5.07
CA VAL A 349 18.88 12.77 -5.78
C VAL A 349 19.59 12.20 -7.01
N ARG A 350 20.27 11.04 -6.91
CA ARG A 350 20.94 10.43 -8.09
C ARG A 350 19.97 10.10 -9.21
N GLN A 351 18.85 9.45 -8.88
CA GLN A 351 17.87 9.05 -9.89
C GLN A 351 17.23 10.28 -10.56
N GLN A 352 16.80 11.25 -9.74
CA GLN A 352 16.13 12.46 -10.23
C GLN A 352 17.10 13.36 -11.03
N ALA A 353 18.32 13.59 -10.53
CA ALA A 353 19.30 14.43 -11.22
C ALA A 353 19.77 13.83 -12.54
N ALA A 354 20.06 12.53 -12.59
CA ALA A 354 20.48 11.86 -13.83
C ALA A 354 19.39 11.95 -14.91
N GLN A 355 18.14 11.69 -14.52
CA GLN A 355 17.00 11.77 -15.43
C GLN A 355 16.77 13.21 -15.91
N ALA A 356 16.67 14.17 -14.99
CA ALA A 356 16.41 15.57 -15.32
C ALA A 356 17.51 16.17 -16.21
N LYS A 357 18.79 15.89 -15.97
CA LYS A 357 19.88 16.38 -16.85
C LYS A 357 19.75 15.86 -18.29
N LYS A 358 19.32 14.61 -18.47
CA LYS A 358 19.10 14.03 -19.81
C LYS A 358 17.94 14.73 -20.52
N GLU A 359 16.86 15.00 -19.79
CA GLU A 359 15.67 15.65 -20.33
C GLU A 359 15.91 17.13 -20.63
N ILE A 360 16.63 17.86 -19.77
CA ILE A 360 17.08 19.23 -20.04
C ILE A 360 17.89 19.30 -21.34
N LEU A 361 18.82 18.36 -21.55
CA LEU A 361 19.63 18.34 -22.77
C LEU A 361 18.76 18.08 -24.01
N ALA A 362 17.78 17.17 -23.91
CA ALA A 362 16.85 16.91 -25.00
C ALA A 362 16.01 18.15 -25.33
N ALA A 363 15.43 18.81 -24.33
CA ALA A 363 14.64 20.03 -24.49
C ALA A 363 15.48 21.17 -25.08
N ALA A 364 16.69 21.38 -24.58
CA ALA A 364 17.59 22.42 -25.09
C ALA A 364 17.95 22.19 -26.57
N ASN A 365 18.20 20.93 -26.96
CA ASN A 365 18.49 20.56 -28.34
C ASN A 365 17.26 20.76 -29.25
N GLU A 366 16.07 20.37 -28.79
CA GLU A 366 14.80 20.56 -29.50
C GLU A 366 14.52 22.05 -29.76
N ILE A 367 14.60 22.89 -28.72
CA ILE A 367 14.37 24.33 -28.82
C ILE A 367 15.42 24.97 -29.74
N THR A 368 16.69 24.59 -29.59
CA THR A 368 17.78 25.11 -30.44
C THR A 368 17.61 24.70 -31.91
N GLY A 369 17.26 23.44 -32.17
CA GLY A 369 17.00 22.94 -33.52
C GLY A 369 15.82 23.66 -34.17
N THR A 370 14.73 23.80 -33.42
CA THR A 370 13.52 24.52 -33.82
C THR A 370 13.81 25.99 -34.15
N ARG A 371 14.63 26.67 -33.35
CA ARG A 371 15.04 28.05 -33.62
C ARG A 371 15.88 28.16 -34.90
N LYS A 372 16.80 27.22 -35.13
CA LYS A 372 17.67 27.20 -36.32
C LYS A 372 16.93 26.86 -37.60
N SER A 373 15.74 26.25 -37.52
CA SER A 373 14.95 25.87 -38.68
C SER A 373 14.10 27.02 -39.24
N PHE A 374 14.10 28.20 -38.61
CA PHE A 374 13.31 29.32 -39.13
C PHE A 374 13.99 29.97 -40.35
N PRO A 375 13.22 30.41 -41.36
CA PRO A 375 13.77 31.07 -42.55
C PRO A 375 14.36 32.44 -42.20
N SER A 376 15.22 32.96 -43.07
CA SER A 376 15.96 34.21 -42.86
C SER A 376 15.10 35.44 -42.58
N MET A 377 13.83 35.45 -43.01
CA MET A 377 12.88 36.52 -42.73
C MET A 377 12.44 36.56 -41.26
N VAL A 378 12.57 35.46 -40.52
CA VAL A 378 12.37 35.39 -39.07
C VAL A 378 13.71 35.73 -38.42
N SER A 379 13.83 36.99 -37.99
CA SER A 379 15.10 37.54 -37.54
C SER A 379 15.00 38.11 -36.14
N ASP A 380 16.09 37.98 -35.37
CA ASP A 380 16.23 38.63 -34.06
C ASP A 380 16.14 40.17 -34.17
N LYS A 381 16.32 40.74 -35.37
CA LYS A 381 16.25 42.18 -35.65
C LYS A 381 14.85 42.66 -36.03
N ASP A 382 13.91 41.75 -36.33
CA ASP A 382 12.54 42.12 -36.66
C ASP A 382 11.77 42.45 -35.36
N PRO A 383 10.99 43.54 -35.31
CA PRO A 383 10.32 43.98 -34.10
C PRO A 383 9.25 43.01 -33.58
N ASP A 384 8.67 42.17 -34.46
CA ASP A 384 7.66 41.21 -34.07
C ASP A 384 8.26 39.86 -33.65
N PHE A 385 9.31 39.40 -34.35
CA PHE A 385 9.96 38.11 -34.07
C PHE A 385 11.04 38.21 -32.97
N GLY A 386 11.82 39.29 -32.97
CA GLY A 386 12.96 39.50 -32.10
C GLY A 386 12.68 39.30 -30.61
N PRO A 387 11.61 39.89 -30.05
CA PRO A 387 11.25 39.69 -28.64
C PRO A 387 10.97 38.23 -28.29
N LEU A 388 10.32 37.47 -29.18
CA LEU A 388 9.97 36.06 -28.95
C LEU A 388 11.21 35.16 -29.01
N LEU A 389 12.11 35.41 -29.97
CA LEU A 389 13.37 34.69 -30.09
C LEU A 389 14.33 35.00 -28.92
N ALA A 390 14.32 36.24 -28.44
CA ALA A 390 15.06 36.64 -27.24
C ALA A 390 14.54 35.93 -25.99
N ALA A 391 13.21 35.87 -25.80
CA ALA A 391 12.60 35.15 -24.69
C ALA A 391 12.99 33.66 -24.69
N ALA A 392 12.91 32.98 -25.85
CA ALA A 392 13.34 31.59 -25.98
C ALA A 392 14.82 31.40 -25.64
N LYS A 393 15.69 32.36 -25.98
CA LYS A 393 17.11 32.33 -25.64
C LYS A 393 17.35 32.46 -24.14
N VAL A 394 16.66 33.38 -23.46
CA VAL A 394 16.75 33.53 -22.00
C VAL A 394 16.41 32.22 -21.31
N SER A 395 15.31 31.57 -21.71
CA SER A 395 14.92 30.28 -21.14
C SER A 395 15.89 29.15 -21.46
N LEU A 396 16.54 29.16 -22.63
CA LEU A 396 17.64 28.22 -22.92
C LEU A 396 18.84 28.40 -21.99
N ASP A 397 19.13 29.63 -21.57
CA ASP A 397 20.19 29.91 -20.61
C ASP A 397 19.77 29.46 -19.19
N GLY A 398 18.51 29.66 -18.79
CA GLY A 398 17.95 29.12 -17.53
C GLY A 398 17.99 27.58 -17.44
N LEU A 399 17.75 26.88 -18.56
CA LEU A 399 17.95 25.43 -18.64
C LEU A 399 19.40 25.01 -18.37
N LYS A 400 20.40 25.78 -18.83
CA LYS A 400 21.81 25.51 -18.54
C LYS A 400 22.11 25.71 -17.05
N GLU A 401 21.52 26.73 -16.44
CA GLU A 401 21.67 27.00 -15.01
C GLU A 401 21.06 25.86 -14.17
N SER A 402 19.85 25.41 -14.51
CA SER A 402 19.19 24.26 -13.88
C SER A 402 20.04 23.00 -13.98
N ARG A 403 20.63 22.71 -15.15
CA ARG A 403 21.56 21.58 -15.34
C ARG A 403 22.82 21.70 -14.48
N ALA A 404 23.37 22.91 -14.34
CA ALA A 404 24.51 23.17 -13.49
C ALA A 404 24.17 22.98 -12.00
N ALA A 405 22.98 23.41 -11.57
CA ALA A 405 22.48 23.20 -10.21
C ALA A 405 22.33 21.70 -9.87
N LEU A 406 21.79 20.89 -10.78
CA LEU A 406 21.71 19.44 -10.61
C LEU A 406 23.10 18.79 -10.47
N THR A 407 24.08 19.26 -11.24
CA THR A 407 25.47 18.78 -11.15
C THR A 407 26.09 19.13 -9.79
N LYS A 408 25.79 20.32 -9.25
CA LYS A 408 26.21 20.71 -7.89
C LYS A 408 25.56 19.82 -6.83
N ALA A 409 24.27 19.49 -6.98
CA ALA A 409 23.56 18.60 -6.06
C ALA A 409 24.18 17.19 -6.04
N GLU A 410 24.51 16.63 -7.20
CA GLU A 410 25.25 15.35 -7.30
C GLU A 410 26.61 15.42 -6.61
N THR A 411 27.38 16.48 -6.88
CA THR A 411 28.69 16.66 -6.24
C THR A 411 28.56 16.74 -4.72
N LYS A 412 27.47 17.33 -4.21
CA LYS A 412 27.17 17.38 -2.78
C LYS A 412 26.86 15.98 -2.24
N ILE A 413 25.97 15.21 -2.87
CA ILE A 413 25.64 13.88 -2.37
C ILE A 413 26.79 12.87 -2.50
N ASP A 414 27.72 13.03 -3.44
CA ASP A 414 28.94 12.21 -3.51
C ASP A 414 29.81 12.40 -2.25
N LYS A 415 29.89 13.63 -1.73
CA LYS A 415 30.56 13.92 -0.46
C LYS A 415 29.81 13.30 0.72
N VAL A 416 28.48 13.41 0.74
CA VAL A 416 27.63 12.80 1.76
C VAL A 416 27.79 11.28 1.78
N GLU A 417 27.72 10.62 0.64
CA GLU A 417 27.89 9.17 0.53
C GLU A 417 29.28 8.72 1.00
N THR A 418 30.32 9.49 0.65
CA THR A 418 31.69 9.23 1.12
C THR A 418 31.81 9.37 2.64
N ALA A 419 31.11 10.33 3.24
CA ALA A 419 31.07 10.51 4.69
C ALA A 419 30.29 9.38 5.38
N LEU A 420 29.10 9.02 4.87
CA LEU A 420 28.30 7.92 5.39
C LEU A 420 29.07 6.59 5.42
N LYS A 421 29.83 6.27 4.35
CA LYS A 421 30.67 5.07 4.30
C LYS A 421 31.74 5.00 5.40
N LYS A 422 32.15 6.13 5.97
CA LYS A 422 33.11 6.18 7.08
C LYS A 422 32.45 5.95 8.44
N LEU A 423 31.13 6.16 8.53
CA LEU A 423 30.36 6.00 9.77
C LEU A 423 29.90 4.57 10.03
N GLY A 424 30.00 3.68 9.03
CA GLY A 424 29.52 2.29 9.09
C GLY A 424 28.23 2.12 8.31
#